data_AF-U5BQD9-F1
#
_entry.id   AF-U5BQD9-F1
#
_cell.length_a   1.000
_cell.length_b   1.000
_cell.length_c   1.000
_cell.angle_alpha   90.00
_cell.angle_beta   90.00
_cell.angle_gamma   90.00
#
_symmetry.space_group_name_H-M   'P 1'
#
loop_
_entity.id
_entity.type
_entity.pdbx_description
1 polymer ?
#
loop_
_entity_poly.entity_id
_entity_poly.type
_entity_poly.pdbx_seq_one_letter_code
_entity_poly.pdbx_strand_id
1 'polypeptide(L)'
;MTTWKQLVFMLYGVVTKCYSLNSLCKNLLFLEDHLTYLGMDKLPKVSALSDANINRHSEVFESIYHQLPDYYKDMLRPVQCSFLVGQLDTGKIVIVDSSTISLFVDVFKGAGHNPAQ
;
A
#
# COMPACT_ATOMS: atom_id res chain seq x y z
N MET A 1 10.10 11.62 16.03
CA MET A 1 9.76 10.32 15.43
C MET A 1 10.60 10.11 14.17
N THR A 2 11.27 8.97 14.02
CA THR A 2 12.11 8.67 12.84
C THR A 2 11.27 8.47 11.57
N THR A 3 11.86 8.66 10.38
CA THR A 3 11.20 8.43 9.08
C THR A 3 10.70 7.00 8.92
N TRP A 4 11.52 6.03 9.31
CA TRP A 4 11.15 4.61 9.32
C TRP A 4 9.88 4.34 10.11
N LYS A 5 9.86 4.70 11.41
CA LYS A 5 8.68 4.52 12.28
C LYS A 5 7.42 5.18 11.68
N GLN A 6 7.53 6.40 11.14
CA GLN A 6 6.38 7.07 10.49
C GLN A 6 5.89 6.33 9.24
N LEU A 7 6.80 5.86 8.40
CA LEU A 7 6.47 5.08 7.21
C LEU A 7 5.72 3.80 7.59
N VAL A 8 6.20 3.06 8.59
CA VAL A 8 5.54 1.83 9.07
C VAL A 8 4.13 2.12 9.57
N PHE A 9 3.94 3.19 10.36
CA PHE A 9 2.60 3.56 10.85
C PHE A 9 1.65 3.96 9.73
N MET A 10 2.12 4.70 8.73
CA MET A 10 1.28 5.08 7.58
C MET A 10 0.94 3.87 6.71
N LEU A 11 1.89 3.00 6.44
CA LEU A 11 1.66 1.78 5.66
C LEU A 11 0.66 0.86 6.38
N TYR A 12 0.80 0.73 7.69
CA TYR A 12 -0.17 0.02 8.53
C TYR A 12 -1.56 0.66 8.45
N GLY A 13 -1.65 2.00 8.45
CA GLY A 13 -2.91 2.71 8.26
C GLY A 13 -3.57 2.43 6.92
N VAL A 14 -2.78 2.36 5.84
CA VAL A 14 -3.28 2.01 4.50
C VAL A 14 -3.78 0.57 4.46
N VAL A 15 -3.00 -0.39 4.96
CA VAL A 15 -3.35 -1.83 4.95
C VAL A 15 -4.60 -2.11 5.79
N THR A 16 -4.73 -1.44 6.94
CA THR A 16 -5.90 -1.61 7.83
C THR A 16 -7.08 -0.71 7.47
N LYS A 17 -6.97 0.10 6.41
CA LYS A 17 -8.00 1.06 5.99
C LYS A 17 -8.43 2.00 7.13
N CYS A 18 -7.46 2.47 7.91
CA CYS A 18 -7.69 3.43 8.99
C CYS A 18 -7.78 4.85 8.43
N TYR A 19 -8.95 5.47 8.55
CA TYR A 19 -9.17 6.85 8.08
C TYR A 19 -8.91 7.94 9.14
N SER A 20 -8.52 7.57 10.36
CA SER A 20 -8.23 8.54 11.43
C SER A 20 -6.98 8.19 12.23
N LEU A 21 -6.22 9.21 12.67
CA LEU A 21 -5.04 9.02 13.51
C LEU A 21 -5.38 8.38 14.87
N ASN A 22 -6.56 8.69 15.42
CA ASN A 22 -7.05 8.08 16.65
C ASN A 22 -7.31 6.57 16.46
N SER A 23 -8.00 6.19 15.37
CA SER A 23 -8.22 4.78 15.04
C SER A 23 -6.90 4.06 14.78
N LEU A 24 -5.98 4.71 14.07
CA LEU A 24 -4.65 4.16 13.83
C LEU A 24 -3.90 3.89 15.13
N CYS A 25 -3.78 4.88 16.03
CA CYS A 25 -3.09 4.70 17.31
C CYS A 25 -3.73 3.60 18.17
N LYS A 26 -5.06 3.44 18.15
CA LYS A 26 -5.75 2.34 18.84
C LYS A 26 -5.41 0.98 18.23
N ASN A 27 -5.38 0.87 16.90
CA ASN A 27 -5.00 -0.37 16.22
C ASN A 27 -3.51 -0.72 16.44
N LEU A 28 -2.64 0.29 16.46
CA LEU A 28 -1.23 0.10 16.78
C LEU A 28 -1.03 -0.36 18.23
N LEU A 29 -1.86 0.11 19.17
CA LEU A 29 -1.87 -0.37 20.57
C LEU A 29 -2.21 -1.85 20.67
N PHE A 30 -3.16 -2.32 19.86
CA PHE A 30 -3.48 -3.75 19.79
C PHE A 30 -2.33 -4.60 19.22
N LEU A 31 -1.45 -4.01 18.42
CA LEU A 31 -0.34 -4.70 17.77
C LEU A 31 1.04 -4.40 18.39
N GLU A 32 1.09 -3.84 19.59
CA GLU A 32 2.35 -3.43 20.23
C GLU A 32 3.40 -4.56 20.20
N ASP A 33 3.01 -5.77 20.58
CA ASP A 33 3.88 -6.94 20.61
C ASP A 33 4.39 -7.34 19.21
N HIS A 34 3.55 -7.22 18.17
CA HIS A 34 3.90 -7.57 16.79
C HIS A 34 4.84 -6.54 16.13
N LEU A 35 4.80 -5.29 16.60
CA LEU A 35 5.60 -4.20 16.03
C LEU A 35 7.02 -4.14 16.61
N THR A 36 7.27 -4.84 17.71
CA THR A 36 8.58 -4.90 18.37
C THR A 36 9.67 -5.44 17.44
N TYR A 37 9.37 -6.43 16.59
CA TYR A 37 10.30 -6.96 15.59
C TYR A 37 10.77 -5.91 14.57
N LEU A 38 9.93 -4.90 14.28
CA LEU A 38 10.23 -3.80 13.35
C LEU A 38 11.02 -2.66 14.02
N GLY A 39 11.52 -2.86 15.25
CA GLY A 39 12.24 -1.86 16.03
C GLY A 39 11.33 -0.77 16.58
N MET A 40 10.07 -1.10 16.86
CA MET A 40 9.08 -0.18 17.41
C MET A 40 8.80 -0.47 18.88
N ASP A 41 9.81 -0.20 19.68
CA ASP A 41 9.86 -0.29 21.15
C ASP A 41 8.85 0.61 21.88
N LYS A 42 8.27 1.59 21.19
CA LYS A 42 7.27 2.50 21.76
C LYS A 42 6.28 2.99 20.73
N LEU A 43 5.01 2.90 21.08
CA LEU A 43 3.92 3.41 20.26
C LEU A 43 3.81 4.93 20.29
N PRO A 44 3.48 5.56 19.15
CA PRO A 44 3.32 6.99 19.06
C PRO A 44 1.99 7.41 19.68
N LYS A 45 2.00 8.52 20.42
CA LYS A 45 0.77 9.24 20.76
C LYS A 45 0.19 9.88 19.49
N VAL A 46 -1.12 10.08 19.46
CA VAL A 46 -1.82 10.77 18.35
C VAL A 46 -1.20 12.14 18.06
N SER A 47 -0.86 12.91 19.11
CA SER A 47 -0.20 14.20 18.96
C SER A 47 1.19 14.09 18.34
N ALA A 48 1.97 13.07 18.69
CA ALA A 48 3.31 12.84 18.13
C ALA A 48 3.24 12.45 16.64
N LEU A 49 2.23 11.68 16.25
CA LEU A 49 2.00 11.35 14.84
C LEU A 49 1.52 12.56 14.04
N SER A 50 0.62 13.37 14.62
CA SER A 50 0.17 14.63 14.02
C SER A 50 1.32 15.61 13.82
N ASP A 51 2.16 15.80 14.83
CA ASP A 51 3.36 16.64 14.76
C ASP A 51 4.35 16.13 13.70
N ALA A 52 4.56 14.82 13.64
CA ALA A 52 5.41 14.21 12.62
C ALA A 52 4.85 14.38 11.20
N ASN A 53 3.54 14.40 11.01
CA ASN A 53 2.91 14.67 9.71
C ASN A 53 3.05 16.14 9.30
N ILE A 54 3.02 17.08 10.25
CA ILE A 54 3.26 18.50 9.97
C ILE A 54 4.73 18.75 9.60
N ASN A 55 5.64 18.14 10.36
CA ASN A 55 7.07 18.38 10.23
C ASN A 55 7.74 17.59 9.08
N ARG A 56 7.03 16.69 8.41
CA ARG A 56 7.59 15.87 7.33
C ARG A 56 6.70 15.88 6.09
N HIS A 57 7.26 16.39 5.00
CA HIS A 57 6.57 16.51 3.73
C HIS A 57 6.26 15.14 3.11
N SER A 58 5.13 15.04 2.40
CA SER A 58 4.66 13.80 1.76
C SER A 58 5.63 13.27 0.69
N GLU A 59 6.38 14.16 0.04
CA GLU A 59 7.39 13.82 -0.98
C GLU A 59 8.44 12.83 -0.48
N VAL A 60 8.75 12.85 0.83
CA VAL A 60 9.69 11.89 1.42
C VAL A 60 9.15 10.47 1.29
N PHE A 61 7.86 10.27 1.53
CA PHE A 61 7.22 8.97 1.49
C PHE A 61 6.93 8.53 0.06
N GLU A 62 6.60 9.47 -0.83
CA GLU A 62 6.50 9.24 -2.27
C GLU A 62 7.82 8.74 -2.85
N SER A 63 8.92 9.44 -2.54
CA SER A 63 10.25 9.05 -2.99
C SER A 63 10.63 7.64 -2.51
N ILE A 64 10.35 7.33 -1.23
CA ILE A 64 10.56 5.99 -0.69
C ILE A 64 9.69 4.96 -1.42
N TYR A 65 8.41 5.27 -1.65
CA TYR A 65 7.48 4.37 -2.34
C TYR A 65 7.95 4.05 -3.76
N HIS A 66 8.45 5.03 -4.51
CA HIS A 66 8.97 4.79 -5.86
C HIS A 66 10.31 4.04 -5.87
N GLN A 67 11.14 4.19 -4.84
CA GLN A 67 12.40 3.46 -4.72
C GLN A 67 12.20 1.98 -4.31
N LEU A 68 11.13 1.64 -3.58
CA LEU A 68 10.88 0.27 -3.13
C LEU A 68 10.76 -0.75 -4.29
N PRO A 69 9.95 -0.50 -5.34
CA PRO A 69 9.84 -1.39 -6.49
C PRO A 69 11.16 -1.64 -7.17
N ASP A 70 11.99 -0.61 -7.34
CA ASP A 70 13.31 -0.75 -7.95
C ASP A 70 14.25 -1.59 -7.10
N TYR A 71 14.23 -1.40 -5.78
CA TYR A 71 15.03 -2.17 -4.83
C TYR A 71 14.61 -3.65 -4.78
N TYR A 72 13.31 -3.92 -4.72
CA TYR A 72 12.77 -5.27 -4.64
C TYR A 72 12.54 -5.91 -6.01
N LYS A 73 12.80 -5.20 -7.12
CA LYS A 73 12.53 -5.68 -8.49
C LYS A 73 13.10 -7.05 -8.71
N ASP A 74 14.34 -7.27 -8.30
CA ASP A 74 15.05 -8.52 -8.54
C ASP A 74 14.48 -9.71 -7.76
N MET A 75 13.92 -9.46 -6.57
CA MET A 75 13.29 -10.46 -5.70
C MET A 75 11.83 -10.70 -6.09
N LEU A 76 11.13 -9.65 -6.52
CA LEU A 76 9.74 -9.68 -6.98
C LEU A 76 9.64 -10.05 -8.46
N ARG A 77 10.78 -10.24 -9.16
CA ARG A 77 10.79 -10.78 -10.51
C ARG A 77 9.93 -12.03 -10.50
N PRO A 78 8.86 -12.08 -11.32
CA PRO A 78 8.09 -13.29 -11.46
C PRO A 78 9.08 -14.40 -11.78
N VAL A 79 9.02 -15.50 -11.03
CA VAL A 79 9.62 -16.74 -11.52
C VAL A 79 8.98 -16.93 -12.87
N GLN A 80 9.73 -16.72 -13.95
CA GLN A 80 9.26 -17.05 -15.28
C GLN A 80 8.81 -18.49 -15.17
N CYS A 81 7.52 -18.74 -15.36
CA CYS A 81 6.98 -20.09 -15.41
C CYS A 81 7.77 -20.80 -16.51
N SER A 82 8.84 -21.50 -16.14
CA SER A 82 9.74 -22.20 -17.05
C SER A 82 8.98 -23.25 -17.85
N PHE A 83 7.81 -23.67 -17.35
CA PHE A 83 6.82 -24.49 -18.04
C PHE A 83 6.21 -23.84 -19.30
N LEU A 84 6.09 -22.51 -19.36
CA LEU A 84 5.45 -21.80 -20.48
C LEU A 84 6.44 -21.26 -21.53
N VAL A 85 7.74 -21.36 -21.26
CA VAL A 85 8.79 -20.94 -22.19
C VAL A 85 8.75 -21.85 -23.43
N GLY A 86 8.25 -21.29 -24.54
CA GLY A 86 8.16 -21.96 -25.84
C GLY A 86 6.79 -22.52 -26.23
N GLN A 87 5.82 -22.57 -25.30
CA GLN A 87 4.45 -23.04 -25.60
C GLN A 87 3.43 -21.92 -25.77
N LEU A 88 3.69 -20.73 -25.23
CA LEU A 88 2.70 -19.65 -25.18
C LEU A 88 3.34 -18.30 -25.52
N ASP A 89 2.79 -17.64 -26.55
CA ASP A 89 3.17 -16.29 -26.96
C ASP A 89 2.79 -15.31 -25.84
N THR A 90 3.77 -14.96 -25.00
CA THR A 90 3.55 -14.20 -23.76
C THR A 90 2.98 -12.80 -24.03
N GLY A 91 3.10 -12.28 -25.26
CA GLY A 91 2.47 -11.02 -25.68
C GLY A 91 0.96 -11.09 -25.86
N LYS A 92 0.36 -12.29 -25.87
CA LYS A 92 -1.09 -12.51 -26.04
C LYS A 92 -1.79 -12.95 -24.76
N ILE A 93 -1.03 -13.17 -23.68
CA ILE A 93 -1.59 -13.62 -22.40
C ILE A 93 -2.07 -12.38 -21.64
N VAL A 94 -3.38 -12.20 -21.61
CA VAL A 94 -4.01 -11.21 -20.74
C VAL A 94 -4.40 -11.91 -19.45
N ILE A 95 -3.72 -11.58 -18.36
CA ILE A 95 -4.08 -12.06 -17.02
C ILE A 95 -5.13 -11.12 -16.47
N VAL A 96 -6.35 -11.63 -16.31
CA VAL A 96 -7.47 -10.89 -15.71
C VAL A 96 -7.86 -11.59 -14.42
N ASP A 97 -7.68 -10.92 -13.28
CA ASP A 97 -8.20 -11.37 -11.98
C ASP A 97 -9.56 -10.71 -11.69
N SER A 98 -10.32 -11.29 -10.78
CA SER A 98 -11.55 -10.76 -10.18
C SER A 98 -11.44 -9.27 -9.77
N SER A 99 -10.28 -8.84 -9.27
CA SER A 99 -10.00 -7.44 -8.95
C SER A 99 -9.97 -6.55 -10.19
N THR A 100 -9.36 -7.02 -11.28
CA THR A 100 -9.33 -6.33 -12.59
C THR A 100 -10.75 -6.22 -13.16
N ILE A 101 -11.54 -7.30 -13.14
CA ILE A 101 -12.94 -7.27 -13.60
C ILE A 101 -13.77 -6.27 -12.80
N SER A 102 -13.62 -6.26 -11.47
CA SER A 102 -14.36 -5.35 -10.59
C SER A 102 -14.05 -3.88 -10.89
N LEU A 103 -12.77 -3.55 -11.09
CA LEU A 103 -12.33 -2.22 -11.49
C LEU A 103 -12.98 -1.79 -12.82
N PHE A 104 -12.94 -2.66 -13.84
CA PHE A 104 -13.55 -2.36 -15.14
C PHE A 104 -15.06 -2.13 -15.01
N VAL A 105 -15.75 -2.98 -14.25
CA VAL A 105 -17.19 -2.83 -13.99
C VAL A 105 -17.51 -1.49 -13.34
N ASP A 106 -16.70 -1.05 -12.36
CA ASP A 106 -16.92 0.24 -11.70
C ASP A 106 -16.65 1.44 -12.62
N VAL A 107 -15.64 1.36 -13.49
CA VAL A 107 -15.39 2.37 -14.52
C VAL A 107 -16.54 2.43 -15.53
N PHE A 108 -17.06 1.28 -15.97
CA PHE A 108 -18.17 1.22 -16.93
C PHE A 108 -19.51 1.70 -16.34
N LYS A 109 -19.75 1.52 -15.03
CA LYS A 109 -20.93 2.09 -14.35
C LYS A 109 -20.97 3.63 -14.43
N GLY A 110 -19.81 4.29 -14.40
CA GLY A 110 -19.70 5.74 -14.54
C GLY A 110 -19.97 6.27 -15.96
N ALA A 111 -19.92 5.42 -16.99
CA ALA A 111 -20.12 5.81 -18.38
C ALA A 111 -21.60 5.71 -18.84
N GLY A 112 -22.52 5.21 -18.00
CA GLY A 112 -23.86 4.82 -18.41
C GLY A 112 -25.04 5.69 -17.92
N HIS A 113 -24.82 6.72 -17.09
CA HIS A 113 -25.92 7.53 -16.56
C HIS A 113 -25.69 9.04 -16.67
N ASN A 114 -26.15 9.60 -17.80
CA ASN A 114 -26.87 10.88 -17.79
C ASN A 114 -28.30 10.60 -18.26
N PRO A 115 -29.28 10.35 -17.37
CA PRO A 115 -30.66 10.63 -17.72
C PRO A 115 -30.76 12.15 -17.90
N ALA A 116 -30.96 12.59 -19.14
CA ALA A 116 -31.29 13.98 -19.43
C ALA A 116 -32.52 14.36 -18.60
N GLN A 117 -32.36 15.33 -17.70
CA GLN A 117 -33.47 16.06 -17.09
C GLN A 117 -34.12 16.97 -18.13
#